data_AF-A0A559IYF7-F1
#
_entry.id   AF-A0A559IYF7-F1
#
_cell.length_a   1.000
_cell.length_b   1.000
_cell.length_c   1.000
_cell.angle_alpha   90.00
_cell.angle_beta   90.00
_cell.angle_gamma   90.00
#
_symmetry.space_group_name_H-M   'P 1'
#
loop_
_entity.id
_entity.type
_entity.pdbx_description
1 polymer ?
#
loop_
_entity_poly.entity_id
_entity_poly.type
_entity_poly.pdbx_seq_one_letter_code
_entity_poly.pdbx_strand_id
1 'polypeptide(L)' 'MKYSAVVLDLDGTLLNSKKEISQRNMKVVLSCFEQGMK' A
#
# COMPACT_ATOMS: atom_id res chain seq x y z
N MET A 1 -11.90 11.43 6.20
CA MET A 1 -10.56 10.84 6.46
C MET A 1 -9.54 11.95 6.64
N LYS A 2 -8.57 11.78 7.54
CA LYS A 2 -7.53 12.79 7.83
C LYS A 2 -6.56 13.00 6.66
N TYR A 3 -6.35 11.97 5.85
CA TYR A 3 -5.47 11.97 4.70
C TYR A 3 -6.25 11.50 3.46
N SER A 4 -5.93 12.08 2.31
CA SER A 4 -6.60 11.80 1.03
C SER A 4 -5.79 10.92 0.09
N ALA A 5 -4.48 10.76 0.34
CA ALA A 5 -3.60 9.98 -0.49
C ALA A 5 -2.49 9.28 0.31
N VAL A 6 -2.02 8.15 -0.19
CA VAL A 6 -0.84 7.42 0.30
C VAL A 6 0.10 7.13 -0.86
N VAL A 7 1.30 7.70 -0.83
CA VAL A 7 2.33 7.46 -1.85
C VAL A 7 3.34 6.46 -1.31
N LEU A 8 3.56 5.37 -2.05
CA LEU A 8 4.46 4.29 -1.66
C LEU A 8 5.52 4.12 -2.74
N ASP A 9 6.78 4.21 -2.33
CA ASP A 9 7.89 3.72 -3.15
C ASP A 9 7.88 2.18 -3.19
N LEU A 10 8.51 1.59 -4.20
CA LEU A 10 8.49 0.15 -4.44
C LEU A 10 9.62 -0.57 -3.71
N ASP A 11 10.82 -0.56 -4.30
CA ASP A 11 11.97 -1.33 -3.80
C ASP A 11 12.48 -0.72 -2.49
N GLY A 12 12.56 -1.55 -1.44
CA GLY A 12 12.99 -1.10 -0.11
C GLY A 12 11.91 -0.36 0.70
N THR A 13 10.69 -0.22 0.15
CA THR A 13 9.53 0.36 0.85
C THR A 13 8.33 -0.58 0.84
N LEU A 14 7.62 -0.71 -0.29
CA LEU A 14 6.43 -1.58 -0.39
C LEU A 14 6.80 -3.05 -0.60
N LEU A 15 7.83 -3.29 -1.40
CA LEU A 15 8.26 -4.63 -1.78
C LEU A 15 9.29 -5.19 -0.79
N ASN A 16 9.20 -6.49 -0.55
CA ASN A 16 10.22 -7.21 0.21
C ASN A 16 11.50 -7.42 -0.65
N SER A 17 12.53 -8.06 -0.08
CA SER A 17 13.78 -8.35 -0.79
C SER A 17 13.65 -9.27 -2.00
N LYS A 18 12.50 -9.95 -2.17
CA LYS A 18 12.16 -10.78 -3.34
C LYS A 18 11.35 -10.03 -4.39
N LYS A 19 11.13 -8.72 -4.21
CA LYS A 19 10.28 -7.87 -5.06
C LYS A 19 8.80 -8.26 -5.03
N GLU A 20 8.33 -8.76 -3.89
CA GLU A 20 6.95 -9.18 -3.69
C GLU A 20 6.26 -8.30 -2.65
N ILE A 21 4.96 -8.07 -2.83
CA ILE A 21 4.10 -7.49 -1.80
C ILE A 21 3.60 -8.60 -0.86
N SER A 22 3.59 -8.34 0.45
CA SER A 22 3.00 -9.27 1.41
C SER A 22 1.47 -9.27 1.30
N GLN A 23 0.84 -10.41 1.61
CA GLN A 23 -0.63 -10.52 1.64
C GLN A 23 -1.28 -9.51 2.59
N ARG A 24 -0.63 -9.20 3.71
CA ARG A 24 -1.10 -8.17 4.66
C ARG A 24 -1.08 -6.78 4.01
N ASN A 25 0.04 -6.40 3.40
CA ASN A 25 0.17 -5.06 2.81
C ASN A 25 -0.80 -4.88 1.63
N MET A 26 -0.97 -5.92 0.81
CA MET A 26 -1.96 -5.91 -0.28
C MET A 26 -3.38 -5.63 0.24
N LYS A 27 -3.81 -6.33 1.29
CA LYS A 27 -5.15 -6.12 1.89
C LYS A 27 -5.33 -4.70 2.42
N VAL A 28 -4.30 -4.12 3.02
CA VAL A 28 -4.37 -2.75 3.55
C VAL A 28 -4.46 -1.72 2.43
N VAL A 29 -3.64 -1.85 1.39
CA VAL A 29 -3.67 -0.93 0.23
C VAL A 29 -5.04 -0.97 -0.46
N LEU A 30 -5.60 -2.17 -0.66
CA LEU A 30 -6.95 -2.31 -1.22
C LEU A 30 -8.02 -1.67 -0.31
N SER A 31 -7.95 -1.89 1.00
CA SER A 31 -8.91 -1.28 1.93
C SER A 31 -8.82 0.25 1.94
N CYS A 32 -7.63 0.82 1.80
CA CYS A 32 -7.46 2.27 1.65
C CYS A 32 -8.12 2.77 0.36
N PHE A 33 -7.92 2.07 -0.75
CA PHE A 33 -8.55 2.40 -2.03
C PHE A 33 -10.08 2.30 -1.97
N GLU A 34 -10.62 1.25 -1.34
CA GLU A 34 -12.06 1.08 -1.11
C GLU A 34 -12.67 2.19 -0.24
N GLN A 35 -11.88 2.76 0.67
CA GLN A 35 -12.26 3.91 1.48
C GLN A 35 -12.17 5.24 0.72
N GLY A 36 -11.78 5.23 -0.56
CA GLY A 36 -11.65 6.43 -1.39
C GLY A 36 -10.34 7.19 -1.20
N MET A 37 -9.32 6.54 -0.61
CA MET A 37 -7.96 7.08 -0.63
C MET A 37 -7.36 6.95 -2.02
N LYS A 38 -6.56 7.94 -2.39
CA LYS A 38 -5.73 7.92 -3.60
C LYS A 38 -4.36 7.30 -3.36
#